data_AF-A0A418XP86-F1
#
_entry.id   AF-A0A418XP86-F1
#
_cell.length_a   1.000
_cell.length_b   1.000
_cell.length_c   1.000
_cell.angle_alpha   90.00
_cell.angle_beta   90.00
_cell.angle_gamma   90.00
#
_symmetry.space_group_name_H-M   'P 1'
#
loop_
_entity.id
_entity.type
_entity.pdbx_description
1 polymer ?
#
loop_
_entity_poly.entity_id
_entity_poly.type
_entity_poly.pdbx_seq_one_letter_code
_entity_poly.pdbx_strand_id
1 'polypeptide(L)'
;MRIERRIERHQLPYYLKVFNRITDKPMGYIGNVSLDGLMLISQLPMLVGARFDMCLKIPGQAGQHLIDFSATCQWCREDVTPGGYDSGFALVAPPADYVEMVDALRLYFSFHPLAASV
;
A
#
# COMPACT_ATOMS: atom_id res chain seq x y z
N MET A 1 23.54 -5.71 -3.01
CA MET A 1 22.80 -6.89 -2.51
C MET A 1 21.44 -6.39 -2.05
N ARG A 2 20.40 -6.45 -2.91
CA ARG A 2 19.03 -6.15 -2.48
C ARG A 2 18.58 -7.33 -1.62
N ILE A 3 18.38 -7.09 -0.33
CA ILE A 3 17.75 -8.09 0.53
C ILE A 3 16.29 -8.13 0.08
N GLU A 4 15.93 -9.11 -0.75
CA GLU A 4 14.54 -9.33 -1.14
C GLU A 4 13.75 -9.70 0.11
N ARG A 5 13.01 -8.73 0.65
CA ARG A 5 12.11 -8.96 1.78
C ARG A 5 10.94 -9.80 1.29
N ARG A 6 11.02 -11.11 1.50
CA ARG A 6 9.90 -12.01 1.25
C ARG A 6 8.82 -11.75 2.28
N ILE A 7 7.64 -11.34 1.82
CA ILE A 7 6.47 -11.15 2.67
C ILE A 7 5.91 -12.53 3.04
N GLU A 8 5.77 -12.81 4.32
CA GLU A 8 5.02 -13.98 4.78
C GLU A 8 3.52 -13.71 4.73
N ARG A 9 2.69 -14.75 4.51
CA ARG A 9 1.23 -14.57 4.33
C ARG A 9 0.56 -13.81 5.48
N HIS A 10 0.99 -14.05 6.72
CA HIS A 10 0.45 -13.37 7.91
C HIS A 10 0.91 -11.90 8.01
N GLN A 11 1.96 -11.51 7.29
CA GLN A 11 2.48 -10.14 7.27
C GLN A 11 1.78 -9.27 6.22
N LEU A 12 1.19 -9.87 5.18
CA LEU A 12 0.55 -9.14 4.08
C LEU A 12 -0.42 -8.03 4.54
N PRO A 13 -1.27 -8.20 5.57
CA PRO A 13 -2.17 -7.12 6.00
C PRO A 13 -1.46 -5.82 6.41
N TYR A 14 -0.22 -5.89 6.90
CA TYR A 14 0.56 -4.71 7.27
C TYR A 14 1.12 -3.95 6.07
N TYR A 15 1.37 -4.66 4.96
CA TYR A 15 1.80 -4.07 3.69
C TYR A 15 0.63 -3.40 2.94
N LEU A 16 -0.61 -3.79 3.24
CA LEU A 16 -1.79 -3.28 2.55
C LEU A 16 -2.51 -2.18 3.31
N LYS A 17 -2.39 -2.09 4.65
CA LYS A 17 -3.16 -1.15 5.45
C LYS A 17 -2.54 0.24 5.50
N VAL A 18 -3.23 1.24 4.96
CA VAL A 18 -2.79 2.64 4.90
C VAL A 18 -3.39 3.44 6.05
N PHE A 19 -2.56 4.27 6.67
CA PHE A 19 -2.93 5.18 7.75
C PHE A 19 -2.75 6.63 7.32
N ASN A 20 -3.56 7.52 7.87
CA ASN A 20 -3.36 8.95 7.76
C ASN A 20 -2.21 9.33 8.68
N ARG A 21 -1.12 9.87 8.13
CA ARG A 21 0.09 10.16 8.89
C ARG A 21 -0.11 11.20 10.00
N ILE A 22 -1.05 12.12 9.79
CA ILE A 22 -1.29 13.25 10.72
C ILE A 22 -2.13 12.79 11.92
N THR A 23 -3.19 12.01 11.67
CA THR A 23 -4.17 11.62 12.69
C THR A 23 -3.96 10.21 13.24
N ASP A 24 -3.06 9.45 12.62
CA ASP A 24 -2.80 8.03 12.87
C ASP A 24 -4.00 7.10 12.66
N LYS A 25 -5.09 7.61 12.06
CA LYS A 25 -6.31 6.83 11.81
C LYS A 25 -6.16 5.99 10.54
N PRO A 26 -6.73 4.77 10.51
CA PRO A 26 -6.79 3.98 9.29
C PRO A 26 -7.54 4.72 8.18
N MET A 27 -6.98 4.74 6.97
CA MET A 27 -7.63 5.29 5.78
C MET A 27 -8.30 4.20 4.94
N GLY A 28 -7.68 3.03 4.85
CA GLY A 28 -8.16 1.94 4.00
C GLY A 28 -7.07 0.91 3.71
N TYR A 29 -7.28 0.16 2.65
CA TYR A 29 -6.35 -0.86 2.17
C TYR A 29 -5.94 -0.60 0.72
N ILE A 30 -4.70 -0.95 0.38
CA ILE A 30 -4.21 -0.93 -1.00
C ILE A 30 -4.95 -2.03 -1.78
N GLY A 31 -5.70 -1.62 -2.81
CA GLY A 31 -6.30 -2.53 -3.78
C GLY A 31 -5.41 -2.75 -5.02
N ASN A 32 -4.62 -1.75 -5.39
CA ASN A 32 -3.64 -1.84 -6.49
C ASN A 32 -2.48 -0.87 -6.21
N VAL A 33 -1.28 -1.17 -6.72
CA VAL A 33 -0.07 -0.38 -6.48
C VAL A 33 0.84 -0.35 -7.71
N SER A 34 1.45 0.79 -7.96
CA SER A 34 2.50 0.99 -8.96
C SER A 34 3.62 1.86 -8.37
N LEU A 35 4.67 2.15 -9.16
CA LEU A 35 5.72 3.06 -8.71
C LEU A 35 5.25 4.52 -8.64
N ASP A 36 4.19 4.88 -9.37
CA ASP A 36 3.70 6.25 -9.52
C ASP A 36 2.41 6.50 -8.73
N GLY A 37 1.78 5.48 -8.16
CA GLY A 37 0.47 5.60 -7.57
C GLY A 37 -0.04 4.35 -6.86
N LEU A 38 -1.22 4.47 -6.27
CA LEU A 38 -1.95 3.35 -5.68
C LEU A 38 -3.45 3.56 -5.81
N MET A 39 -4.20 2.47 -5.72
CA MET A 39 -5.64 2.48 -5.50
C MET A 39 -5.92 2.12 -4.05
N LEU A 40 -6.67 2.97 -3.35
CA LEU A 40 -7.10 2.79 -1.98
C LEU A 40 -8.57 2.37 -1.96
N ILE A 41 -8.86 1.32 -1.21
CA ILE A 41 -10.20 0.86 -0.86
C ILE A 41 -10.50 1.38 0.55
N SER A 42 -11.52 2.25 0.70
CA SER A 42 -11.87 2.91 1.96
C SER A 42 -13.38 2.82 2.25
N GLN A 43 -13.77 3.03 3.51
CA GLN A 43 -15.20 3.12 3.89
C GLN A 43 -15.78 4.53 3.70
N LEU A 44 -14.91 5.53 3.61
CA LEU A 44 -15.27 6.93 3.44
C LEU A 44 -14.75 7.43 2.09
N PRO A 45 -15.49 8.30 1.39
CA PRO A 45 -15.05 8.88 0.14
C PRO A 45 -13.82 9.78 0.36
N MET A 46 -12.91 9.77 -0.61
CA MET A 46 -11.70 10.60 -0.59
C MET A 46 -11.90 11.87 -1.42
N LEU A 47 -11.49 13.01 -0.88
CA LEU A 47 -11.61 14.29 -1.57
C LEU A 47 -10.69 14.34 -2.80
N VAL A 48 -11.27 14.39 -3.99
CA VAL A 48 -10.55 14.48 -5.27
C VAL A 48 -9.78 15.81 -5.36
N GLY A 49 -8.55 15.76 -5.88
CA GLY A 49 -7.64 16.89 -5.98
C GLY A 49 -6.88 17.22 -4.69
N ALA A 50 -7.31 16.67 -3.54
CA ALA A 50 -6.61 16.88 -2.29
C ALA A 50 -5.36 15.99 -2.19
N ARG A 51 -4.32 16.54 -1.55
CA ARG A 51 -3.10 15.82 -1.17
C ARG A 51 -3.26 15.26 0.24
N PHE A 52 -2.88 14.00 0.41
CA PHE A 52 -2.92 13.31 1.69
C PHE A 52 -1.52 12.86 2.07
N ASP A 53 -1.21 12.97 3.36
CA ASP A 53 -0.04 12.35 3.95
C ASP A 53 -0.41 11.00 4.54
N MET A 54 0.22 9.96 4.01
CA MET A 54 -0.10 8.57 4.23
C MET A 54 1.09 7.85 4.86
N CYS A 55 0.80 6.75 5.54
CA CYS A 55 1.79 5.91 6.20
C CYS A 55 1.42 4.43 6.07
N LEU A 56 2.38 3.59 5.69
CA LEU A 56 2.31 2.13 5.90
C LEU A 56 3.13 1.76 7.15
N LYS A 57 2.63 0.76 7.86
CA LYS A 57 3.05 0.40 9.22
C LYS A 57 3.50 -1.05 9.26
N ILE A 58 4.72 -1.32 8.79
CA ILE A 58 5.21 -2.68 8.56
C ILE A 58 6.00 -3.17 9.79
N PRO A 59 5.71 -4.37 10.34
CA PRO A 59 6.55 -4.97 11.36
C PRO A 59 7.97 -5.26 10.86
N GLY A 60 8.99 -4.79 11.56
CA GLY A 60 10.40 -5.07 11.30
C GLY A 60 11.11 -5.63 12.54
N GLN A 61 12.37 -6.05 12.38
CA GLN A 61 13.14 -6.69 13.45
C GLN A 61 13.42 -5.76 14.65
N ALA A 62 13.57 -4.46 14.40
CA ALA A 62 13.82 -3.44 15.43
C ALA A 62 12.55 -2.68 15.87
N GLY A 63 11.36 -3.21 15.55
CA GLY A 63 10.08 -2.55 15.78
C GLY A 63 9.39 -2.17 14.48
N GLN A 64 8.52 -1.17 14.54
CA GLN A 64 7.69 -0.79 13.40
C GLN A 64 8.50 0.03 12.39
N HIS A 65 8.55 -0.45 11.14
CA HIS A 65 9.08 0.27 10.00
C HIS A 65 7.95 1.07 9.35
N LEU A 66 8.07 2.40 9.41
CA LEU A 66 7.10 3.34 8.86
C LEU A 66 7.52 3.76 7.46
N ILE A 67 6.62 3.62 6.49
CA ILE A 67 6.81 4.14 5.14
C ILE A 67 5.85 5.32 4.97
N ASP A 68 6.40 6.52 5.11
CA ASP A 68 5.66 7.76 4.96
C ASP A 68 5.72 8.24 3.50
N PHE A 69 4.58 8.58 2.93
CA PHE A 69 4.51 9.11 1.57
C PHE A 69 3.32 10.06 1.42
N SER A 70 3.39 10.97 0.45
CA SER A 70 2.24 11.81 0.11
C SER A 70 1.67 11.39 -1.25
N ALA A 71 0.35 11.54 -1.40
CA ALA A 71 -0.31 11.28 -2.67
C ALA A 71 -1.52 12.20 -2.90
N THR A 72 -1.80 12.54 -4.16
CA THR A 72 -2.95 13.34 -4.56
C THR A 72 -4.05 12.44 -5.10
N CYS A 73 -5.26 12.55 -4.55
CA CYS A 73 -6.43 11.82 -5.03
C CYS A 73 -6.82 12.32 -6.43
N GLN A 74 -6.87 11.42 -7.40
CA GLN A 74 -7.21 11.71 -8.80
C GLN A 74 -8.69 11.45 -9.10
N TRP A 75 -9.28 10.46 -8.42
CA TRP A 75 -10.68 10.09 -8.57
C TRP A 75 -11.13 9.31 -7.33
N CYS A 76 -12.43 9.35 -7.05
CA CYS A 76 -13.09 8.57 -6.00
C CYS A 76 -14.43 8.07 -6.54
N ARG A 77 -14.73 6.78 -6.37
CA ARG A 77 -15.95 6.14 -6.85
C ARG A 77 -16.46 5.17 -5.80
N GLU A 78 -17.77 5.00 -5.71
CA GLU A 78 -18.34 3.93 -4.90
C GLU A 78 -17.97 2.58 -5.54
N ASP A 79 -17.59 1.61 -4.70
CA ASP A 79 -17.31 0.23 -5.13
C ASP A 79 -18.63 -0.50 -5.44
N VAL A 80 -18.55 -1.65 -6.12
CA VAL A 80 -19.69 -2.57 -6.29
C VAL A 80 -20.23 -3.03 -4.94
N THR A 81 -19.41 -3.03 -3.88
CA THR A 81 -19.85 -3.27 -2.50
C THR A 81 -20.45 -1.97 -1.91
N PRO A 82 -21.74 -1.95 -1.53
CA PRO A 82 -22.34 -0.76 -0.93
C PRO A 82 -21.59 -0.29 0.31
N GLY A 83 -21.28 1.02 0.36
CA GLY A 83 -20.54 1.62 1.48
C GLY A 83 -19.00 1.50 1.41
N GLY A 84 -18.46 0.93 0.33
CA GLY A 84 -17.04 0.98 -0.01
C GLY A 84 -16.75 2.03 -1.09
N TYR A 85 -15.55 2.59 -1.08
CA TYR A 85 -15.07 3.53 -2.09
C TYR A 85 -13.70 3.11 -2.59
N ASP A 86 -13.54 3.12 -3.91
CA ASP A 86 -12.26 3.03 -4.58
C ASP A 86 -11.77 4.44 -4.90
N SER A 87 -10.51 4.72 -4.58
CA SER A 87 -9.88 6.01 -4.87
C SER A 87 -8.49 5.82 -5.45
N GLY A 88 -8.23 6.44 -6.60
CA GLY A 88 -6.92 6.42 -7.24
C GLY A 88 -6.05 7.58 -6.78
N PHE A 89 -4.81 7.30 -6.42
CA PHE A 89 -3.85 8.26 -5.93
C PHE A 89 -2.60 8.29 -6.80
N ALA A 90 -2.15 9.49 -7.15
CA ALA A 90 -0.84 9.73 -7.74
C ALA A 90 0.15 10.12 -6.63
N LEU A 91 1.30 9.43 -6.55
CA LEU A 91 2.31 9.70 -5.54
C LEU A 91 3.02 11.03 -5.80
N VAL A 92 3.43 11.68 -4.72
CA VAL A 92 4.27 12.87 -4.77
C VAL A 92 5.66 12.48 -4.28
N ALA A 93 6.61 12.38 -5.20
CA ALA A 93 8.01 12.03 -4.93
C ALA A 93 8.14 10.78 -4.03
N PRO A 94 7.83 9.57 -4.54
CA PRO A 94 7.79 8.35 -3.73
C PRO A 94 9.16 8.06 -3.10
N PRO A 95 9.22 7.74 -1.79
CA PRO A 95 10.47 7.41 -1.13
C PRO A 95 10.99 6.04 -1.59
N ALA A 96 12.28 5.79 -1.38
CA ALA A 96 12.91 4.50 -1.71
C ALA A 96 12.18 3.32 -1.05
N ASP A 97 11.80 3.47 0.22
CA ASP A 97 11.10 2.42 0.99
C ASP A 97 9.74 2.06 0.37
N TYR A 98 9.06 3.02 -0.27
CA TYR A 98 7.82 2.73 -1.01
C TYR A 98 8.11 1.86 -2.23
N VAL A 99 9.18 2.17 -2.98
CA VAL A 99 9.60 1.37 -4.14
C VAL A 99 9.97 -0.05 -3.71
N GLU A 100 10.69 -0.21 -2.60
CA GLU A 100 11.02 -1.53 -2.04
C GLU A 100 9.76 -2.30 -1.62
N MET A 101 8.77 -1.61 -1.06
CA MET A 101 7.47 -2.20 -0.70
C MET A 101 6.70 -2.67 -1.94
N VAL A 102 6.70 -1.89 -3.03
CA VAL A 102 6.11 -2.30 -4.32
C VAL A 102 6.80 -3.55 -4.87
N ASP A 103 8.13 -3.58 -4.86
CA ASP A 103 8.91 -4.74 -5.30
C ASP A 103 8.61 -5.99 -4.44
N ALA A 104 8.48 -5.82 -3.12
CA ALA A 104 8.13 -6.91 -2.20
C ALA A 104 6.72 -7.46 -2.47
N LEU A 105 5.73 -6.59 -2.71
CA LEU A 105 4.37 -7.00 -3.08
C LEU A 105 4.35 -7.71 -4.44
N ARG A 106 5.10 -7.21 -5.43
CA ARG A 106 5.24 -7.87 -6.75
C ARG A 106 5.80 -9.27 -6.60
N LEU A 107 6.86 -9.45 -5.82
CA LEU A 107 7.45 -10.75 -5.54
C LEU A 107 6.44 -11.68 -4.84
N TYR A 108 5.71 -11.17 -3.85
CA TYR A 108 4.72 -11.94 -3.09
C TYR A 108 3.58 -12.49 -3.95
N PHE A 109 3.04 -11.66 -4.86
CA PHE A 109 1.94 -12.06 -5.76
C PHE A 109 2.42 -12.76 -7.05
N SER A 110 3.72 -12.93 -7.23
CA SER A 110 4.27 -13.66 -8.37
C SER A 110 4.18 -15.17 -8.16
N PHE A 111 3.71 -15.88 -9.19
CA PHE A 111 3.75 -17.34 -9.21
C PHE A 111 5.20 -17.80 -9.45
N HIS A 112 5.83 -18.35 -8.42
CA HIS A 112 7.08 -19.06 -8.58
C HIS A 112 6.74 -20.52 -8.90
N PRO A 113 7.34 -21.13 -9.94
CA PRO A 113 7.18 -22.55 -10.16
C PRO A 113 7.62 -23.28 -8.89
N LEU A 114 6.79 -24.21 -8.38
CA LEU A 114 7.28 -25.15 -7.37
C LEU A 114 8.52 -25.81 -7.97
N ALA A 115 9.69 -25.60 -7.36
CA ALA A 115 10.80 -26.50 -7.59
C ALA A 115 10.25 -27.90 -7.29
N ALA A 116 10.07 -28.71 -8.34
CA ALA A 116 9.68 -30.09 -8.18
C ALA A 116 10.72 -30.71 -7.23
N SER A 117 10.27 -31.10 -6.05
CA SER A 117 11.10 -31.86 -5.12
C SER A 117 11.58 -33.09 -5.88
N VAL A 118 12.88 -33.13 -6.18
CA VAL A 118 13.58 -34.32 -6.66
C VAL A 118 13.86 -35.24 -5.49
#